data_AF-A0A3B0Z5S4-F1
#
_entry.id   AF-A0A3B0Z5S4-F1
#
_cell.length_a   1.000
_cell.length_b   1.000
_cell.length_c   1.000
_cell.angle_alpha   90.00
_cell.angle_beta   90.00
_cell.angle_gamma   90.00
#
_symmetry.space_group_name_H-M   'P 1'
#
loop_
_entity.id
_entity.type
_entity.pdbx_description
1 polymer ?
#
loop_
_entity_poly.entity_id
_entity_poly.type
_entity_poly.pdbx_seq_one_letter_code
_entity_poly.pdbx_strand_id
1 'polypeptide(L)' 'FGVNAPDMEVAPKDHTETAEMKARSDADLFKAIKQGGKAVDKSVLMPNWDANLSDDEIRDLVIYLRVLSNTGAK' A
#
# COMPACT_ATOMS: atom_id res chain seq x y z
N PHE A 1 10.10 -4.20 9.24
CA PHE A 1 10.28 -2.93 8.48
C PHE A 1 11.64 -2.94 7.78
N GLY A 2 11.85 -2.11 6.76
CA GLY A 2 13.14 -1.99 6.07
C GLY A 2 14.23 -1.33 6.92
N VAL A 3 15.48 -1.44 6.51
CA VAL A 3 16.65 -0.92 7.26
C VAL A 3 16.59 0.58 7.53
N ASN A 4 15.97 1.36 6.65
CA ASN A 4 15.84 2.82 6.77
C ASN A 4 14.61 3.25 7.61
N ALA A 5 13.75 2.32 8.04
CA ALA A 5 12.51 2.66 8.73
C ALA A 5 12.71 3.39 10.08
N PRO A 6 13.74 3.10 10.89
CA PRO A 6 14.02 3.85 12.12
C PRO A 6 14.34 5.33 11.88
N ASP A 7 14.87 5.67 10.70
CA ASP A 7 15.30 7.03 10.36
C ASP A 7 14.21 7.85 9.66
N MET A 8 13.02 7.27 9.45
CA MET A 8 11.89 7.97 8.82
C MET A 8 11.06 8.74 9.85
N GLU A 9 10.85 10.04 9.62
CA GLU A 9 9.95 10.87 10.45
C GLU A 9 8.52 10.32 10.50
N VAL A 10 8.07 9.71 9.41
CA VAL A 10 6.77 9.03 9.32
C VAL A 10 7.01 7.56 9.07
N ALA A 11 6.71 6.74 10.08
CA ALA A 11 6.84 5.29 9.98
C ALA A 11 5.96 4.72 8.86
N PRO A 12 6.43 3.71 8.11
CA PRO A 12 5.59 2.93 7.21
C PRO A 12 4.39 2.34 7.97
N LYS A 13 3.23 2.32 7.33
CA LYS A 13 2.02 1.77 7.97
C LYS A 13 2.13 0.24 8.09
N ASP A 14 1.55 -0.29 9.16
CA ASP A 14 1.30 -1.72 9.30
C ASP A 14 0.13 -2.16 8.40
N HIS A 15 0.42 -3.00 7.41
CA HIS A 15 -0.58 -3.54 6.47
C HIS A 15 -1.28 -4.81 6.98
N THR A 16 -0.95 -5.30 8.17
CA THR A 16 -1.65 -6.41 8.83
C THR A 16 -2.81 -5.93 9.71
N GLU A 17 -2.86 -4.64 10.02
CA GLU A 17 -3.92 -4.05 10.84
C GLU A 17 -5.23 -3.99 10.05
N THR A 18 -6.24 -4.74 10.51
CA THR A 18 -7.50 -4.95 9.80
C THR A 18 -8.37 -3.68 9.73
N ALA A 19 -8.50 -2.91 10.82
CA ALA A 19 -9.41 -1.76 10.86
C ALA A 19 -9.02 -0.65 9.87
N GLU A 20 -7.74 -0.35 9.80
CA GLU A 20 -7.07 0.62 8.93
C GLU A 20 -7.12 0.17 7.48
N MET A 21 -6.80 -1.10 7.21
CA MET A 21 -6.83 -1.62 5.85
C MET A 21 -8.26 -1.72 5.32
N LYS A 22 -9.24 -2.01 6.19
CA LYS A 22 -10.67 -2.01 5.82
C LYS A 22 -11.20 -0.61 5.48
N ALA A 23 -10.66 0.44 6.08
CA ALA A 23 -11.06 1.81 5.80
C ALA A 23 -10.57 2.34 4.43
N ARG A 24 -9.67 1.63 3.75
CA ARG A 24 -9.12 2.00 2.44
C ARG A 24 -9.84 1.23 1.35
N SER A 25 -10.17 1.90 0.25
CA SER A 25 -10.74 1.21 -0.92
C SER A 25 -9.65 0.52 -1.74
N ASP A 26 -10.02 -0.48 -2.53
CA ASP A 26 -9.09 -1.14 -3.47
C ASP A 26 -8.54 -0.15 -4.50
N ALA A 27 -9.35 0.82 -4.92
CA ALA A 27 -8.93 1.88 -5.83
C ALA A 27 -7.87 2.78 -5.20
N ASP A 28 -8.02 3.14 -3.92
CA ASP A 28 -7.02 3.93 -3.20
C ASP A 28 -5.72 3.17 -3.01
N LEU A 29 -5.79 1.88 -2.67
CA LEU A 29 -4.61 1.02 -2.56
C LEU A 29 -3.89 0.87 -3.91
N PHE A 30 -4.65 0.62 -4.98
CA PHE A 30 -4.13 0.55 -6.34
C PHE A 30 -3.43 1.86 -6.72
N LYS A 31 -4.08 3.01 -6.48
CA LYS A 31 -3.53 4.33 -6.77
C LYS A 31 -2.26 4.60 -5.95
N ALA A 32 -2.25 4.26 -4.66
CA ALA A 32 -1.10 4.45 -3.80
C ALA A 32 0.11 3.62 -4.25
N ILE A 33 -0.09 2.37 -4.67
CA ILE A 33 0.98 1.52 -5.19
C ILE A 33 1.46 2.07 -6.55
N LYS A 34 0.53 2.33 -7.46
CA LYS A 34 0.84 2.75 -8.82
C LYS A 34 1.55 4.10 -8.86
N GLN A 35 1.05 5.09 -8.13
CA GLN A 35 1.46 6.50 -8.22
C GLN A 35 2.24 7.00 -7.00
N GLY A 36 2.49 6.14 -6.02
CA GLY A 36 3.20 6.48 -4.79
C GLY A 36 2.34 7.22 -3.76
N GLY A 37 2.92 7.46 -2.59
CA GLY A 37 2.20 8.02 -1.44
C GLY A 37 1.69 9.44 -1.67
N LYS A 38 2.39 10.25 -2.46
CA LYS A 38 1.96 11.62 -2.81
C LYS A 38 0.60 11.65 -3.50
N ALA A 39 0.25 10.61 -4.27
CA ALA A 39 -1.00 10.56 -5.02
C ALA A 39 -2.25 10.33 -4.15
N VAL A 40 -2.05 9.95 -2.89
CA VAL A 40 -3.09 9.68 -1.89
C VAL A 40 -2.88 10.49 -0.61
N ASP A 41 -2.22 11.65 -0.72
CA ASP A 41 -1.91 12.57 0.38
C ASP A 41 -1.18 11.89 1.56
N LYS A 42 -0.27 10.95 1.23
CA LYS A 42 0.64 10.26 2.15
C LYS A 42 2.09 10.63 1.87
N SER A 43 3.01 10.02 2.62
CA SER A 43 4.44 10.30 2.54
C SER A 43 4.98 10.17 1.11
N VAL A 44 5.73 11.19 0.68
CA VAL A 44 6.45 11.20 -0.60
C VAL A 44 7.56 10.15 -0.68
N LEU A 45 7.94 9.57 0.47
CA LEU A 45 8.94 8.50 0.56
C LEU A 45 8.41 7.14 0.08
N MET A 46 7.10 7.02 -0.15
CA MET A 46 6.53 5.85 -0.85
C MET A 46 6.58 6.14 -2.37
N PRO A 47 7.51 5.52 -3.12
CA PRO A 47 7.66 5.75 -4.55
C PRO A 47 6.48 5.17 -5.33
N ASN A 48 6.34 5.61 -6.58
CA ASN A 48 5.48 4.96 -7.56
C ASN A 48 6.10 3.64 -8.05
N TRP A 49 5.26 2.65 -8.30
CA TRP A 49 5.69 1.31 -8.75
C TRP A 49 5.30 1.00 -10.20
N ASP A 50 4.65 1.93 -10.90
CA ASP A 50 4.20 1.77 -12.29
C ASP A 50 5.33 1.63 -13.33
N ALA A 51 6.57 1.95 -12.95
CA ALA A 51 7.75 1.67 -13.77
C ALA A 51 8.25 0.21 -13.64
N ASN A 52 7.83 -0.51 -12.60
CA ASN A 52 8.31 -1.86 -12.27
C ASN A 52 7.22 -2.93 -12.35
N LEU A 53 5.95 -2.55 -12.15
CA LEU A 53 4.81 -3.44 -12.12
C LEU A 53 3.76 -2.99 -13.14
N SER A 54 3.19 -3.95 -13.85
CA SER A 54 2.00 -3.75 -14.68
C SER A 54 0.75 -3.49 -13.84
N ASP A 55 -0.30 -2.95 -14.46
CA ASP A 55 -1.58 -2.73 -13.77
C ASP A 55 -2.19 -4.02 -13.22
N ASP A 56 -1.98 -5.16 -13.88
CA ASP A 56 -2.49 -6.45 -13.42
C ASP A 56 -1.70 -6.95 -12.19
N GLU A 57 -0.38 -6.82 -12.19
CA GLU A 57 0.45 -7.15 -11.01
C GLU A 57 0.13 -6.25 -9.81
N ILE A 58 -0.20 -4.98 -10.05
CA ILE A 58 -0.63 -4.07 -8.96
C ILE A 58 -2.00 -4.51 -8.42
N ARG A 59 -2.94 -4.96 -9.26
CA ARG A 59 -4.23 -5.51 -8.80
C ARG A 59 -4.01 -6.78 -7.97
N ASP A 60 -3.14 -7.67 -8.41
CA ASP A 60 -2.78 -8.88 -7.67
C ASP A 60 -2.16 -8.53 -6.30
N LEU A 61 -1.32 -7.50 -6.25
CA LEU A 61 -0.76 -7.01 -4.98
C LEU A 61 -1.85 -6.45 -4.05
N VAL A 62 -2.84 -5.73 -4.58
CA VAL A 62 -4.00 -5.26 -3.79
C VAL A 62 -4.77 -6.45 -3.22
N ILE A 63 -5.02 -7.49 -4.02
CA ILE A 63 -5.67 -8.73 -3.55
C ILE A 63 -4.83 -9.37 -2.45
N TYR A 64 -3.51 -9.46 -2.62
CA TYR A 64 -2.62 -9.99 -1.59
C TYR A 64 -2.66 -9.16 -0.29
N LEU A 65 -2.74 -7.83 -0.37
CA LEU A 65 -2.93 -6.96 0.81
C LEU A 65 -4.24 -7.26 1.54
N ARG A 66 -5.30 -7.64 0.82
CA ARG A 66 -6.58 -8.05 1.42
C ARG A 66 -6.47 -9.37 2.17
N VAL A 67 -5.71 -10.32 1.64
CA VAL A 67 -5.38 -11.58 2.34
C VAL A 67 -4.54 -11.28 3.58
N LEU A 68 -3.47 -10.49 3.43
CA LEU A 68 -2.54 -10.14 4.51
C LEU A 68 -3.22 -9.42 5.69
N SER A 69 -4.16 -8.52 5.39
CA SER A 69 -4.90 -7.73 6.39
C SER A 69 -6.16 -8.43 6.91
N ASN A 70 -6.49 -9.63 6.41
CA ASN A 70 -7.73 -10.33 6.68
C ASN A 70 -8.99 -9.47 6.38
N THR A 71 -8.92 -8.64 5.34
CA THR A 71 -10.03 -7.78 4.86
C THR A 71 -10.62 -8.23 3.52
N GLY A 72 -10.06 -9.27 2.91
CA GLY A 72 -10.62 -9.89 1.71
C GLY A 72 -11.93 -10.63 2.00
N ALA A 73 -12.77 -10.75 0.98
CA ALA A 73 -13.89 -11.67 1.02
C ALA A 73 -13.36 -13.10 1.24
N LYS A 74 -14.01 -13.86 2.12
CA LYS A 74 -13.77 -15.30 2.26
C LYS A 74 -14.31 -16.06 1.07
#